data_AF-A0A7J3SBM8-F1
#
_entry.id   AF-A0A7J3SBM8-F1
#
_cell.length_a   1.000
_cell.length_b   1.000
_cell.length_c   1.000
_cell.angle_alpha   90.00
_cell.angle_beta   90.00
_cell.angle_gamma   90.00
#
_symmetry.space_group_name_H-M   'P 1'
#
loop_
_entity.id
_entity.type
_entity.pdbx_description
1 polymer ?
#
loop_
_entity_poly.entity_id
_entity_poly.type
_entity_poly.pdbx_seq_one_letter_code
_entity_poly.pdbx_strand_id
1 'polypeptide(L)'
;LQVTSLSFDIIDPKRNIPLNIALYVLCLLAVAGLHEFGHKIASKIHDVETSFPYFIPGPPEIGGTMGAIIVQRSPMVNRDQLFDVGLSGPLIGFSAAVLVSILGLRLSYIIPKGMIYGVYIPVPAIFDFLVQVFRPSDFAKYDLLLHPVAFAGWIGFLVTFINLMPISQLDGGHVSRAILGEKYYKVIAYIGVLVLMFSGFLLMALLALFMQIYRGHPGPLDDVSPLSFKRKVLGLILVPTIILLCFTSFYY
;
A
#
# COMPACT_ATOMS: atom_id res chain seq x y z
N LEU A 1 -9.29 -10.84 -13.45
CA LEU A 1 -8.23 -11.62 -14.11
C LEU A 1 -7.06 -10.73 -14.48
N GLN A 2 -5.84 -11.20 -14.25
CA GLN A 2 -4.62 -10.64 -14.83
C GLN A 2 -4.05 -11.64 -15.84
N VAL A 3 -3.65 -11.14 -17.01
CA VAL A 3 -3.24 -11.98 -18.15
C VAL A 3 -1.96 -11.46 -18.79
N THR A 4 -1.30 -12.33 -19.54
CA THR A 4 -0.12 -12.00 -20.34
C THR A 4 -0.44 -11.03 -21.47
N SER A 5 0.59 -10.37 -22.02
CA SER A 5 0.45 -9.47 -23.17
C SER A 5 -0.30 -10.13 -24.33
N LEU A 6 0.03 -11.37 -24.66
CA LEU A 6 -0.60 -12.16 -25.73
C LEU A 6 -2.13 -12.29 -25.58
N SER A 7 -2.63 -12.39 -24.35
CA SER A 7 -4.07 -12.54 -24.10
C SER A 7 -4.85 -11.25 -24.36
N PHE A 8 -4.23 -10.10 -24.09
CA PHE A 8 -4.83 -8.82 -24.43
C PHE A 8 -4.81 -8.54 -25.93
N ASP A 9 -3.87 -9.11 -26.69
CA ASP A 9 -3.83 -8.94 -28.15
C ASP A 9 -5.02 -9.65 -28.82
N ILE A 10 -5.62 -10.65 -28.15
CA ILE A 10 -6.86 -11.31 -28.59
C ILE A 10 -8.07 -10.39 -28.39
N ILE A 11 -8.12 -9.64 -27.28
CA ILE A 11 -9.25 -8.78 -26.93
C ILE A 11 -9.20 -7.43 -27.63
N ASP A 12 -8.01 -6.82 -27.65
CA ASP A 12 -7.76 -5.49 -28.21
C ASP A 12 -6.45 -5.49 -29.02
N PRO A 13 -6.46 -6.06 -30.23
CA PRO A 13 -5.28 -6.16 -31.09
C PRO A 13 -4.76 -4.80 -31.56
N LYS A 14 -5.55 -3.72 -31.44
CA LYS A 14 -5.16 -2.36 -31.84
C LYS A 14 -4.70 -1.50 -30.67
N ARG A 15 -4.60 -2.07 -29.47
CA ARG A 15 -4.16 -1.34 -28.29
C ARG A 15 -2.76 -0.75 -28.48
N ASN A 16 -2.57 0.45 -27.98
CA ASN A 16 -1.26 1.08 -27.98
C ASN A 16 -0.45 0.54 -26.79
N ILE A 17 0.35 -0.50 -27.04
CA ILE A 17 1.16 -1.15 -26.00
C ILE A 17 2.10 -0.14 -25.29
N PRO A 18 2.88 0.70 -26.01
CA PRO A 18 3.69 1.73 -25.37
C PRO A 18 2.90 2.66 -24.46
N LEU A 19 1.72 3.11 -24.88
CA LEU A 19 0.87 3.97 -24.07
C LEU A 19 0.39 3.27 -22.80
N ASN A 20 -0.05 2.02 -22.90
CA ASN A 20 -0.52 1.26 -21.73
C ASN A 20 0.59 1.02 -20.71
N ILE A 21 1.81 0.73 -21.18
CA ILE A 21 2.99 0.62 -20.31
C ILE A 21 3.30 1.97 -19.67
N ALA A 22 3.31 3.06 -20.44
CA ALA A 22 3.59 4.40 -19.93
C ALA A 22 2.56 4.81 -18.87
N LEU A 23 1.26 4.55 -19.10
CA LEU A 23 0.20 4.83 -18.14
C LEU A 23 0.33 3.97 -16.88
N TYR A 24 0.65 2.68 -17.01
CA TYR A 24 0.91 1.81 -15.86
C TYR A 24 2.05 2.35 -15.00
N VAL A 25 3.21 2.63 -15.60
CA VAL A 25 4.38 3.13 -14.90
C VAL A 25 4.09 4.49 -14.26
N LEU A 26 3.45 5.42 -14.98
CA LEU A 26 3.10 6.73 -14.46
C LEU A 26 2.17 6.63 -13.26
N CYS A 27 1.13 5.79 -13.32
CA CYS A 27 0.20 5.59 -12.21
C CYS A 27 0.87 4.93 -11.01
N LEU A 28 1.75 3.93 -11.23
CA LEU A 28 2.50 3.28 -10.16
C LEU A 28 3.42 4.28 -9.45
N LEU A 29 4.18 5.08 -10.23
CA LEU A 29 5.03 6.15 -9.70
C LEU A 29 4.22 7.24 -9.01
N ALA A 30 3.05 7.57 -9.51
CA ALA A 30 2.17 8.56 -8.88
C ALA A 30 1.68 8.08 -7.51
N VAL A 31 1.24 6.83 -7.38
CA VAL A 31 0.80 6.29 -6.09
C VAL A 31 1.94 6.29 -5.07
N ALA A 32 3.11 5.74 -5.44
CA ALA A 32 4.27 5.70 -4.55
C ALA A 32 4.82 7.11 -4.25
N GLY A 33 4.87 7.98 -5.26
CA GLY A 33 5.37 9.35 -5.12
C GLY A 33 4.47 10.21 -4.25
N LEU A 34 3.14 10.09 -4.41
CA LEU A 34 2.17 10.81 -3.58
C LEU A 34 2.19 10.31 -2.13
N HIS A 35 2.38 9.00 -1.90
CA HIS A 35 2.60 8.43 -0.58
C HIS A 35 3.78 9.12 0.12
N GLU A 36 4.95 9.14 -0.50
CA GLU A 36 6.12 9.82 0.06
C GLU A 36 5.91 11.33 0.20
N PHE A 37 5.21 11.96 -0.74
CA PHE A 37 4.87 13.38 -0.61
C PHE A 37 3.98 13.65 0.61
N GLY A 38 3.14 12.70 1.01
CA GLY A 38 2.38 12.76 2.26
C GLY A 38 3.27 12.79 3.50
N HIS A 39 4.29 11.94 3.56
CA HIS A 39 5.31 12.04 4.61
C HIS A 39 6.01 13.39 4.57
N LYS A 40 6.43 13.83 3.38
CA LYS A 40 7.14 15.11 3.20
C LYS A 40 6.34 16.30 3.72
N ILE A 41 5.04 16.37 3.41
CA ILE A 41 4.15 17.43 3.88
C ILE A 41 4.07 17.41 5.41
N ALA A 42 3.80 16.24 6.00
CA ALA A 42 3.68 16.12 7.45
C ALA A 42 4.99 16.47 8.17
N SER A 43 6.13 16.02 7.65
CA SER A 43 7.44 16.38 8.18
C SER A 43 7.70 17.88 8.09
N LYS A 44 7.31 18.54 6.99
CA LYS A 44 7.44 20.00 6.85
C LYS A 44 6.55 20.76 7.84
N ILE A 45 5.33 20.27 8.11
CA ILE A 45 4.42 20.87 9.10
C ILE A 45 5.01 20.79 10.52
N HIS A 46 5.78 19.73 10.79
CA HIS A 46 6.39 19.45 12.09
C HIS A 46 7.88 19.84 12.20
N ASP A 47 8.40 20.60 11.23
CA ASP A 47 9.81 21.03 11.15
C ASP A 47 10.83 19.87 11.27
N VAL A 48 10.47 18.70 10.73
CA VAL A 48 11.33 17.51 10.66
C VAL A 48 12.09 17.51 9.33
N GLU A 49 13.42 17.48 9.41
CA GLU A 49 14.28 17.46 8.23
C GLU A 49 14.21 16.10 7.52
N THR A 50 13.84 16.15 6.24
CA THR A 50 13.66 14.98 5.38
C THR A 50 14.26 15.23 4.00
N SER A 51 14.67 14.17 3.30
CA SER A 51 15.06 14.28 1.89
C SER A 51 13.85 14.53 0.97
N PHE A 52 14.10 14.64 -0.34
CA PHE A 52 13.05 14.42 -1.34
C PHE A 52 12.84 12.91 -1.55
N PRO A 53 11.69 12.50 -2.12
CA PRO A 53 11.44 11.10 -2.46
C PRO A 53 12.45 10.58 -3.47
N TYR A 54 13.12 9.47 -3.17
CA TYR A 54 13.97 8.75 -4.10
C TYR A 54 13.28 7.46 -4.54
N PHE A 55 13.03 7.31 -5.84
CA PHE A 55 12.45 6.08 -6.39
C PHE A 55 13.53 4.99 -6.50
N ILE A 56 13.27 3.83 -5.90
CA ILE A 56 14.16 2.68 -5.98
C ILE A 56 13.71 1.80 -7.14
N PRO A 57 14.53 1.58 -8.18
CA PRO A 57 14.17 0.67 -9.26
C PRO A 57 14.03 -0.75 -8.71
N GLY A 58 12.97 -1.44 -9.12
CA GLY A 58 12.71 -2.80 -8.67
C GLY A 58 13.45 -3.85 -9.49
N PRO A 59 13.44 -5.12 -9.05
CA PRO A 59 14.09 -6.22 -9.74
C PRO A 59 13.58 -6.34 -11.19
N PRO A 60 14.47 -6.58 -12.18
CA PRO A 60 14.10 -6.59 -13.60
C PRO A 60 12.95 -7.55 -13.95
N GLU A 61 12.84 -8.65 -13.21
CA GLU A 61 11.85 -9.72 -13.43
C GLU A 61 10.43 -9.36 -12.97
N ILE A 62 10.28 -8.39 -12.04
CA ILE A 62 8.98 -7.99 -11.45
C ILE A 62 8.44 -6.71 -12.11
N GLY A 63 9.28 -5.97 -12.84
CA GLY A 63 8.86 -4.84 -13.69
C GLY A 63 8.26 -3.66 -12.91
N GLY A 64 9.10 -2.71 -12.50
CA GLY A 64 8.65 -1.47 -11.85
C GLY A 64 9.70 -0.83 -10.94
N THR A 65 9.28 0.15 -10.14
CA THR A 65 10.05 0.64 -8.97
C THR A 65 9.59 -0.14 -7.73
N MET A 66 10.51 -0.47 -6.82
CA MET A 66 10.18 -1.06 -5.51
C MET A 66 9.44 -0.08 -4.57
N GLY A 67 9.24 1.15 -5.01
CA GLY A 67 8.63 2.25 -4.27
C GLY A 67 9.49 3.51 -4.36
N ALA A 68 9.07 4.53 -3.63
CA ALA A 68 9.90 5.68 -3.31
C ALA A 68 10.19 5.68 -1.81
N ILE A 69 11.33 6.22 -1.40
CA ILE A 69 11.70 6.33 0.01
C ILE A 69 12.19 7.74 0.29
N ILE A 70 11.71 8.33 1.39
CA ILE A 70 12.30 9.51 2.01
C ILE A 70 13.24 9.09 3.14
N VAL A 71 14.40 9.74 3.22
CA VAL A 71 15.33 9.59 4.32
C VAL A 71 15.06 10.68 5.35
N GLN A 72 14.65 10.27 6.54
CA GLN A 72 14.52 11.16 7.70
C GLN A 72 15.90 11.47 8.30
N ARG A 73 16.20 12.75 8.51
CA ARG A 73 17.52 13.23 8.98
C ARG A 73 17.54 13.68 10.43
N SER A 74 16.39 14.06 10.99
CA SER A 74 16.23 14.43 12.40
C SER A 74 15.25 13.49 13.13
N PRO A 75 15.45 13.19 14.41
CA PRO A 75 14.53 12.35 15.18
C PRO A 75 13.18 13.05 15.41
N MET A 76 12.11 12.27 15.60
CA MET A 76 10.80 12.81 15.96
C MET A 76 10.79 13.31 17.40
N VAL A 77 10.23 14.50 17.65
CA VAL A 77 10.27 15.11 18.98
C VAL A 77 9.28 14.46 19.94
N ASN A 78 8.05 14.19 19.51
CA ASN A 78 7.00 13.67 20.37
C ASN A 78 6.09 12.65 19.63
N ARG A 79 5.18 12.01 20.38
CA ARG A 79 4.25 11.01 19.82
C ARG A 79 3.27 11.57 18.79
N ASP A 80 2.86 12.83 18.93
CA ASP A 80 1.96 13.48 17.96
C ASP A 80 2.64 13.63 16.59
N GLN A 81 3.91 14.06 16.57
CA GLN A 81 4.71 14.15 15.34
C GLN A 81 4.93 12.77 14.71
N LEU A 82 5.31 11.79 15.53
CA LEU A 82 5.52 10.42 15.07
C LEU A 82 4.25 9.83 14.44
N PHE A 83 3.09 10.09 15.06
CA PHE A 83 1.80 9.67 14.54
C PHE A 83 1.45 10.35 13.22
N ASP A 84 1.56 11.68 13.16
CA ASP A 84 1.15 12.44 11.97
C ASP A 84 2.01 12.08 10.76
N VAL A 85 3.33 11.97 10.93
CA VAL A 85 4.23 11.56 9.85
C VAL A 85 3.99 10.11 9.46
N GLY A 86 3.82 9.20 10.42
CA GLY A 86 3.54 7.79 10.13
C GLY A 86 2.23 7.57 9.38
N LEU A 87 1.19 8.37 9.66
CA LEU A 87 -0.13 8.19 9.06
C LEU A 87 -0.29 8.91 7.71
N SER A 88 0.40 10.03 7.49
CA SER A 88 0.15 10.89 6.33
C SER A 88 0.45 10.25 4.98
N GLY A 89 1.55 9.49 4.88
CA GLY A 89 1.90 8.77 3.66
C GLY A 89 0.86 7.74 3.27
N PRO A 90 0.52 6.77 4.13
CA PRO A 90 -0.52 5.79 3.86
C PRO A 90 -1.87 6.38 3.50
N LEU A 91 -2.28 7.51 4.12
CA LEU A 91 -3.55 8.15 3.77
C LEU A 91 -3.56 8.71 2.35
N ILE A 92 -2.48 9.37 1.95
CA ILE A 92 -2.36 9.94 0.61
C ILE A 92 -2.16 8.82 -0.42
N GLY A 93 -1.33 7.83 -0.13
CA GLY A 93 -1.13 6.64 -0.96
C GLY A 93 -2.41 5.85 -1.18
N PHE A 94 -3.18 5.60 -0.12
CA PHE A 94 -4.51 4.96 -0.20
C PHE A 94 -5.46 5.74 -1.11
N SER A 95 -5.54 7.06 -0.91
CA SER A 95 -6.42 7.92 -1.70
C SER A 95 -6.03 7.92 -3.19
N ALA A 96 -4.73 7.98 -3.48
CA ALA A 96 -4.21 7.87 -4.84
C ALA A 96 -4.53 6.50 -5.46
N ALA A 97 -4.37 5.41 -4.70
CA ALA A 97 -4.69 4.05 -5.15
C ALA A 97 -6.17 3.88 -5.47
N VAL A 98 -7.08 4.49 -4.69
CA VAL A 98 -8.53 4.53 -5.00
C VAL A 98 -8.78 5.23 -6.34
N LEU A 99 -8.21 6.42 -6.55
CA LEU A 99 -8.41 7.17 -7.79
C LEU A 99 -7.86 6.42 -9.01
N VAL A 100 -6.65 5.87 -8.91
CA VAL A 100 -6.02 5.07 -9.98
C VAL A 100 -6.83 3.81 -10.25
N SER A 101 -7.35 3.14 -9.22
CA SER A 101 -8.21 1.96 -9.38
C SER A 101 -9.49 2.31 -10.13
N ILE A 102 -10.17 3.42 -9.79
CA ILE A 102 -11.37 3.87 -10.49
C ILE A 102 -11.06 4.11 -11.98
N LEU A 103 -9.98 4.83 -12.30
CA LEU A 103 -9.55 5.08 -13.67
C LEU A 103 -9.23 3.78 -14.41
N GLY A 104 -8.50 2.87 -13.77
CA GLY A 104 -8.14 1.59 -14.33
C GLY A 104 -9.34 0.68 -14.59
N LEU A 105 -10.31 0.65 -13.67
CA LEU A 105 -11.54 -0.12 -13.83
C LEU A 105 -12.36 0.42 -15.02
N ARG A 106 -12.39 1.75 -15.23
CA ARG A 106 -13.01 2.35 -16.42
C ARG A 106 -12.30 2.00 -17.74
N LEU A 107 -11.03 1.60 -17.69
CA LEU A 107 -10.27 1.12 -18.87
C LEU A 107 -10.28 -0.41 -19.02
N SER A 108 -10.79 -1.13 -18.02
CA SER A 108 -10.81 -2.60 -18.00
C SER A 108 -11.86 -3.20 -18.94
N TYR A 109 -11.66 -4.45 -19.35
CA TYR A 109 -12.49 -5.15 -20.34
C TYR A 109 -13.40 -6.17 -19.66
N ILE A 110 -14.66 -6.25 -20.10
CA ILE A 110 -15.59 -7.31 -19.68
C ILE A 110 -15.57 -8.37 -20.77
N ILE A 111 -15.19 -9.60 -20.41
CA ILE A 111 -15.06 -10.72 -21.35
C ILE A 111 -15.95 -11.89 -20.92
N PRO A 112 -16.51 -12.67 -21.85
CA PRO A 112 -17.23 -13.89 -21.50
C PRO A 112 -16.32 -14.87 -20.74
N LYS A 113 -16.86 -15.55 -19.73
CA LYS A 113 -16.12 -16.58 -19.00
C LYS A 113 -15.64 -17.68 -19.92
N GLY A 114 -14.42 -18.15 -19.69
CA GLY A 114 -13.78 -19.21 -20.48
C GLY A 114 -13.19 -18.76 -21.82
N MET A 115 -13.32 -17.47 -22.19
CA MET A 115 -12.68 -16.93 -23.38
C MET A 115 -11.15 -16.90 -23.25
N ILE A 116 -10.64 -16.53 -22.08
CA ILE A 116 -9.21 -16.43 -21.78
C ILE A 116 -8.94 -17.00 -20.40
N TYR A 117 -7.89 -17.81 -20.29
CA TYR A 117 -7.36 -18.26 -19.00
C TYR A 117 -6.35 -17.24 -18.49
N GLY A 118 -6.55 -16.77 -17.26
CA GLY A 118 -5.67 -15.83 -16.58
C GLY A 118 -5.45 -16.23 -15.14
N VAL A 119 -4.62 -15.44 -14.45
CA VAL A 119 -4.42 -15.57 -13.01
C VAL A 119 -5.49 -14.74 -12.30
N TYR A 120 -6.23 -15.37 -11.40
CA TYR A 120 -7.04 -14.66 -10.43
C TYR A 120 -6.10 -14.13 -9.34
N ILE A 121 -6.01 -12.81 -9.26
CA ILE A 121 -5.28 -12.15 -8.17
C ILE A 121 -6.21 -12.05 -6.96
N PRO A 122 -5.69 -12.22 -5.73
CA PRO A 122 -6.48 -11.96 -4.54
C PRO A 122 -6.86 -10.48 -4.51
N VAL A 123 -8.13 -10.19 -4.27
CA VAL A 123 -8.67 -8.84 -4.37
C VAL A 123 -8.94 -8.31 -2.95
N PRO A 124 -8.34 -7.19 -2.54
CA PRO A 124 -8.67 -6.57 -1.26
C PRO A 124 -10.10 -6.04 -1.27
N ALA A 125 -10.73 -5.96 -0.09
CA ALA A 125 -12.14 -5.59 0.06
C ALA A 125 -12.47 -4.24 -0.60
N ILE A 126 -11.59 -3.25 -0.52
CA ILE A 126 -11.80 -1.96 -1.19
C ILE A 126 -11.81 -2.08 -2.71
N PHE A 127 -10.92 -2.89 -3.29
CA PHE A 127 -10.86 -3.04 -4.73
C PHE A 127 -12.07 -3.82 -5.24
N ASP A 128 -12.50 -4.85 -4.51
CA ASP A 128 -13.71 -5.60 -4.83
C ASP A 128 -14.96 -4.69 -4.78
N PHE A 129 -15.08 -3.87 -3.74
CA PHE A 129 -16.12 -2.84 -3.66
C PHE A 129 -16.09 -1.90 -4.87
N LEU A 130 -14.92 -1.39 -5.27
CA LEU A 130 -14.79 -0.53 -6.44
C LEU A 130 -15.18 -1.25 -7.73
N VAL A 131 -14.83 -2.53 -7.89
CA VAL A 131 -15.25 -3.36 -9.02
C VAL A 131 -16.78 -3.44 -9.08
N GLN A 132 -17.44 -3.74 -7.96
CA GLN A 132 -18.90 -3.86 -7.90
C GLN A 132 -19.61 -2.53 -8.24
N VAL A 133 -19.06 -1.39 -7.79
CA VAL A 133 -19.66 -0.07 -8.03
C VAL A 133 -19.44 0.41 -9.47
N PHE A 134 -18.22 0.28 -10.01
CA PHE A 134 -17.85 0.92 -11.28
C PHE A 134 -17.94 0.00 -12.50
N ARG A 135 -18.00 -1.33 -12.30
CA ARG A 135 -18.14 -2.35 -13.33
C ARG A 135 -19.13 -3.46 -12.90
N PRO A 136 -20.39 -3.11 -12.58
CA PRO A 136 -21.41 -4.12 -12.28
C PRO A 136 -21.54 -5.04 -13.49
N SER A 137 -21.20 -6.31 -13.29
CA SER A 137 -21.25 -7.32 -14.34
C SER A 137 -21.81 -8.61 -13.74
N ASP A 138 -22.55 -9.36 -14.55
CA ASP A 138 -23.00 -10.70 -14.16
C ASP A 138 -21.78 -11.61 -14.11
N PHE A 139 -21.17 -11.70 -12.92
CA PHE A 139 -20.00 -12.54 -12.67
C PHE A 139 -20.30 -14.03 -12.85
N ALA A 140 -21.55 -14.45 -13.07
CA ALA A 140 -21.83 -15.83 -13.49
C ALA A 140 -21.42 -16.07 -14.95
N LYS A 141 -21.45 -15.04 -15.81
CA LYS A 141 -21.26 -15.15 -17.27
C LYS A 141 -20.03 -14.44 -17.79
N TYR A 142 -19.51 -13.46 -17.06
CA TYR A 142 -18.40 -12.63 -17.48
C TYR A 142 -17.26 -12.62 -16.45
N ASP A 143 -16.04 -12.47 -16.95
CA ASP A 143 -14.87 -12.11 -16.16
C ASP A 143 -14.48 -10.66 -16.47
N LEU A 144 -13.97 -9.97 -15.45
CA LEU A 144 -13.35 -8.66 -15.61
C LEU A 144 -11.85 -8.85 -15.85
N LEU A 145 -11.38 -8.47 -17.04
CA LEU A 145 -9.97 -8.37 -17.34
C LEU A 145 -9.44 -6.98 -16.98
N LEU A 146 -8.51 -6.95 -16.03
CA LEU A 146 -7.98 -5.71 -15.48
C LEU A 146 -7.04 -5.02 -16.46
N HIS A 147 -7.32 -3.75 -16.75
CA HIS A 147 -6.36 -2.89 -17.44
C HIS A 147 -5.08 -2.73 -16.58
N PRO A 148 -3.88 -2.56 -17.17
CA PRO A 148 -2.63 -2.34 -16.41
C PRO A 148 -2.75 -1.21 -15.36
N VAL A 149 -3.45 -0.13 -15.69
CA VAL A 149 -3.73 0.97 -14.73
C VAL A 149 -4.52 0.50 -13.50
N ALA A 150 -5.48 -0.42 -13.67
CA ALA A 150 -6.24 -0.99 -12.55
C ALA A 150 -5.32 -1.85 -11.67
N PHE A 151 -4.42 -2.60 -12.30
CA PHE A 151 -3.41 -3.38 -11.60
C PHE A 151 -2.44 -2.50 -10.78
N ALA A 152 -2.04 -1.32 -11.30
CA ALA A 152 -1.25 -0.36 -10.52
C ALA A 152 -2.00 0.12 -9.26
N GLY A 153 -3.31 0.37 -9.36
CA GLY A 153 -4.14 0.71 -8.20
C GLY A 153 -4.22 -0.42 -7.17
N TRP A 154 -4.37 -1.67 -7.64
CA TRP A 154 -4.31 -2.86 -6.78
C TRP A 154 -2.94 -2.99 -6.07
N ILE A 155 -1.83 -2.77 -6.77
CA ILE A 155 -0.49 -2.73 -6.13
C ILE A 155 -0.45 -1.62 -5.07
N GLY A 156 -1.04 -0.46 -5.35
CA GLY A 156 -1.15 0.64 -4.39
C GLY A 156 -1.78 0.21 -3.07
N PHE A 157 -2.91 -0.50 -3.11
CA PHE A 157 -3.55 -1.04 -1.90
C PHE A 157 -2.67 -2.05 -1.18
N LEU A 158 -1.99 -2.92 -1.92
CA LEU A 158 -1.05 -3.89 -1.35
C LEU A 158 0.11 -3.20 -0.59
N VAL A 159 0.73 -2.19 -1.21
CA VAL A 159 1.81 -1.40 -0.59
C VAL A 159 1.31 -0.67 0.65
N THR A 160 0.13 -0.05 0.59
CA THR A 160 -0.50 0.59 1.75
C THR A 160 -0.75 -0.40 2.88
N PHE A 161 -1.26 -1.60 2.58
CA PHE A 161 -1.48 -2.65 3.57
C PHE A 161 -0.18 -3.04 4.29
N ILE A 162 0.88 -3.34 3.52
CA ILE A 162 2.18 -3.72 4.08
C ILE A 162 2.74 -2.57 4.93
N ASN A 163 2.73 -1.34 4.42
CA ASN A 163 3.28 -0.19 5.13
C ASN A 163 2.52 0.12 6.43
N LEU A 164 1.21 -0.08 6.49
CA LEU A 164 0.43 0.12 7.71
C LEU A 164 0.51 -1.04 8.71
N MET A 165 1.19 -2.14 8.38
CA MET A 165 1.44 -3.18 9.38
C MET A 165 2.27 -2.61 10.53
N PRO A 166 1.98 -2.97 11.79
CA PRO A 166 2.57 -2.33 12.95
C PRO A 166 3.98 -2.86 13.27
N ILE A 167 4.88 -2.86 12.29
CA ILE A 167 6.19 -3.56 12.36
C ILE A 167 7.35 -2.59 12.14
N SER A 168 8.35 -2.65 13.02
CA SER A 168 9.61 -1.90 12.94
C SER A 168 9.43 -0.46 12.41
N GLN A 169 10.18 -0.09 11.37
CA GLN A 169 10.22 1.24 10.75
C GLN A 169 9.18 1.41 9.61
N LEU A 170 8.21 0.50 9.49
CA LEU A 170 7.08 0.73 8.59
C LEU A 170 6.19 1.85 9.17
N ASP A 171 5.37 2.46 8.31
CA ASP A 171 4.46 3.54 8.67
C ASP A 171 3.51 3.17 9.82
N GLY A 172 2.96 1.97 9.78
CA GLY A 172 2.15 1.40 10.86
C GLY A 172 2.95 1.17 12.14
N GLY A 173 4.25 0.94 12.03
CA GLY A 173 5.19 0.90 13.14
C GLY A 173 5.27 2.24 13.87
N HIS A 174 5.40 3.34 13.13
CA HIS A 174 5.35 4.70 13.68
C HIS A 174 4.02 4.98 14.38
N VAL A 175 2.90 4.68 13.74
CA VAL A 175 1.57 4.92 14.30
C VAL A 175 1.32 4.08 15.55
N SER A 176 1.60 2.77 15.50
CA SER A 176 1.41 1.88 16.64
C SER A 176 2.34 2.23 17.81
N ARG A 177 3.60 2.60 17.54
CA ARG A 177 4.54 3.07 18.57
C ARG A 177 4.07 4.36 19.24
N ALA A 178 3.48 5.28 18.47
CA ALA A 178 2.91 6.52 19.00
C ALA A 178 1.66 6.26 19.87
N ILE A 179 0.79 5.31 19.49
CA ILE A 179 -0.44 5.00 20.24
C ILE A 179 -0.13 4.21 21.52
N LEU A 180 0.72 3.19 21.41
CA LEU A 180 0.87 2.14 22.42
C LEU A 180 2.09 2.35 23.33
N GLY A 181 3.07 3.16 22.92
CA GLY A 181 4.36 3.25 23.61
C GLY A 181 5.20 1.98 23.46
N GLU A 182 6.40 1.97 24.04
CA GLU A 182 7.42 0.94 23.76
C GLU A 182 6.98 -0.47 24.16
N LYS A 183 6.39 -0.57 25.36
CA LYS A 183 6.10 -1.85 26.01
C LYS A 183 5.13 -2.70 25.18
N TYR A 184 4.02 -2.10 24.77
CA TYR A 184 2.96 -2.81 24.06
C TYR A 184 3.23 -2.91 22.56
N TYR A 185 3.97 -1.96 22.00
CA TYR A 185 4.38 -1.98 20.59
C TYR A 185 5.16 -3.25 20.23
N LYS A 186 6.11 -3.70 21.06
CA LYS A 186 6.93 -4.88 20.76
C LYS A 186 6.09 -6.13 20.48
N VAL A 187 5.04 -6.36 21.28
CA VAL A 187 4.13 -7.52 21.12
C VAL A 187 3.33 -7.38 19.82
N ILE A 188 2.78 -6.19 19.57
CA ILE A 188 1.98 -5.93 18.37
C ILE A 188 2.83 -6.05 17.09
N ALA A 189 4.11 -5.67 17.13
CA ALA A 189 5.02 -5.84 16.00
C ALA A 189 5.25 -7.30 15.63
N TYR A 190 5.45 -8.18 16.61
CA TYR A 190 5.56 -9.62 16.33
C TYR A 190 4.23 -10.20 15.81
N ILE A 191 3.08 -9.74 16.33
CA ILE A 191 1.77 -10.11 15.77
C ILE A 191 1.67 -9.66 14.31
N GLY A 192 2.12 -8.44 13.98
CA GLY A 192 2.13 -7.95 12.61
C GLY A 192 2.97 -8.82 11.67
N VAL A 193 4.15 -9.27 12.12
CA VAL A 193 4.98 -10.22 11.36
C VAL A 193 4.25 -11.53 11.11
N LEU A 194 3.58 -12.09 12.13
CA LEU A 194 2.81 -13.33 11.98
C LEU A 194 1.66 -13.14 10.99
N VAL A 195 0.93 -12.02 11.06
CA VAL A 195 -0.14 -11.70 10.09
C VAL A 195 0.42 -11.69 8.66
N LEU A 196 1.55 -11.03 8.41
CA LEU A 196 2.18 -11.05 7.08
C LEU A 196 2.58 -12.46 6.64
N MET A 197 3.17 -13.25 7.55
CA MET A 197 3.58 -14.62 7.28
C MET A 197 2.38 -15.49 6.87
N PHE A 198 1.30 -15.45 7.64
CA PHE A 198 0.08 -16.23 7.38
C PHE A 198 -0.82 -15.65 6.28
N SER A 199 -0.51 -14.47 5.75
CA SER A 199 -1.22 -13.89 4.60
C SER A 199 -0.53 -14.19 3.26
N GLY A 200 0.59 -14.93 3.26
CA GLY A 200 1.31 -15.30 2.03
C GLY A 200 2.49 -14.41 1.68
N PHE A 201 2.87 -13.49 2.57
CA PHE A 201 4.02 -12.60 2.36
C PHE A 201 5.26 -13.08 3.09
N LEU A 202 5.67 -14.34 2.91
CA LEU A 202 6.78 -14.94 3.65
C LEU A 202 8.08 -14.13 3.56
N LEU A 203 8.48 -13.72 2.35
CA LEU A 203 9.70 -12.92 2.16
C LEU A 203 9.63 -11.58 2.93
N MET A 204 8.50 -10.88 2.82
CA MET A 204 8.31 -9.62 3.55
C MET A 204 8.23 -9.85 5.06
N ALA A 205 7.60 -10.93 5.52
CA ALA A 205 7.54 -11.27 6.93
C ALA A 205 8.94 -11.58 7.51
N LEU A 206 9.79 -12.29 6.77
CA LEU A 206 11.18 -12.53 7.16
C LEU A 206 11.99 -11.23 7.21
N LEU A 207 11.84 -10.36 6.21
CA LEU A 207 12.47 -9.04 6.20
C LEU A 207 11.98 -8.19 7.39
N ALA A 208 10.67 -8.16 7.64
CA ALA A 208 10.06 -7.40 8.70
C ALA A 208 10.46 -7.93 10.09
N LEU A 209 10.58 -9.26 10.24
CA LEU A 209 11.13 -9.90 11.44
C LEU A 209 12.59 -9.49 11.66
N PHE A 210 13.41 -9.53 10.61
CA PHE A 210 14.80 -9.09 10.67
C PHE A 210 14.87 -7.62 11.10
N MET A 211 14.11 -6.73 10.47
CA MET A 211 14.03 -5.32 10.86
C MET A 211 13.59 -5.15 12.31
N GLN A 212 12.60 -5.92 12.76
CA GLN A 212 12.11 -5.87 14.14
C GLN A 212 13.15 -6.31 15.17
N ILE A 213 13.92 -7.37 14.89
CA ILE A 213 14.95 -7.90 15.80
C ILE A 213 16.16 -6.95 15.87
N TYR A 214 16.65 -6.47 14.72
CA TYR A 214 17.92 -5.75 14.64
C TYR A 214 17.79 -4.23 14.76
N ARG A 215 16.68 -3.66 14.29
CA ARG A 215 16.44 -2.20 14.33
C ARG A 215 15.34 -1.81 15.31
N GLY A 216 14.31 -2.64 15.45
CA GLY A 216 13.12 -2.30 16.23
C GLY A 216 12.52 -0.98 15.76
N HIS A 217 12.07 -0.16 16.72
CA HIS A 217 11.62 1.21 16.46
C HIS A 217 12.18 2.17 17.52
N PRO A 218 12.93 3.22 17.11
CA PRO A 218 13.64 4.10 18.05
C PRO A 218 12.73 4.94 18.94
N GLY A 219 11.53 5.28 18.46
CA GLY A 219 10.54 6.09 19.20
C GLY A 219 10.82 7.59 19.06
N PRO A 220 9.98 8.45 19.66
CA PRO A 220 10.23 9.88 19.72
C PRO A 220 11.18 10.25 20.88
N LEU A 221 11.74 11.46 20.85
CA LEU A 221 12.59 11.99 21.93
C LEU A 221 11.82 12.14 23.26
N ASP A 222 10.60 12.68 23.20
CA ASP A 222 9.63 12.67 24.29
C ASP A 222 8.66 11.50 24.11
N ASP A 223 8.95 10.41 24.83
CA ASP A 223 8.11 9.23 24.89
C ASP A 223 7.34 9.11 26.22
N VAL A 224 7.38 10.15 27.07
CA VAL A 224 6.65 10.21 28.34
C VAL A 224 5.28 10.82 28.11
N SER A 225 5.21 11.90 27.32
CA SER A 225 3.95 12.55 26.98
C SER A 225 3.06 11.64 26.13
N PRO A 226 1.78 11.43 26.50
CA PRO A 226 0.89 10.59 25.72
C PRO A 226 0.49 11.25 24.40
N LEU A 227 0.09 10.42 23.43
CA LEU A 227 -0.52 10.89 22.19
C LEU A 227 -1.82 11.66 22.49
N SER A 228 -2.02 12.78 21.79
CA SER A 228 -3.24 13.58 21.91
C SER A 228 -4.49 12.73 21.63
N PHE A 229 -5.56 13.00 22.39
CA PHE A 229 -6.78 12.18 22.36
C PHE A 229 -7.38 12.05 20.95
N LYS A 230 -7.43 13.14 20.18
CA LYS A 230 -7.97 13.15 18.81
C LYS A 230 -7.18 12.21 17.89
N ARG A 231 -5.85 12.26 17.95
CA ARG A 231 -4.96 11.38 17.16
C ARG A 231 -5.07 9.93 17.59
N LYS A 232 -5.20 9.69 18.90
CA LYS A 232 -5.42 8.34 19.44
C LYS A 232 -6.70 7.72 18.91
N VAL A 233 -7.82 8.46 18.94
CA VAL A 233 -9.10 7.99 18.38
C VAL A 233 -8.99 7.77 16.87
N LEU A 234 -8.38 8.71 16.15
CA LEU A 234 -8.17 8.59 14.71
C LEU A 234 -7.35 7.34 14.38
N GLY A 235 -6.24 7.12 15.05
CA GLY A 235 -5.37 5.97 14.84
C GLY A 235 -6.03 4.63 15.12
N LEU A 236 -6.79 4.54 16.22
CA LEU A 236 -7.49 3.32 16.60
C LEU A 236 -8.65 2.94 15.67
N ILE A 237 -9.21 3.89 14.93
CA ILE A 237 -10.30 3.64 13.99
C ILE A 237 -9.76 3.51 12.56
N LEU A 238 -9.02 4.52 12.10
CA LEU A 238 -8.65 4.68 10.71
C LEU A 238 -7.61 3.66 10.26
N VAL A 239 -6.58 3.39 11.08
CA VAL A 239 -5.52 2.44 10.70
C VAL A 239 -6.06 1.02 10.56
N PRO A 240 -6.79 0.45 11.55
CA PRO A 240 -7.40 -0.86 11.37
C PRO A 240 -8.37 -0.90 10.19
N THR A 241 -9.15 0.16 9.96
CA THR A 241 -10.07 0.23 8.82
C THR A 241 -9.32 0.13 7.49
N ILE A 242 -8.25 0.91 7.30
CA ILE A 242 -7.46 0.87 6.06
C ILE A 242 -6.77 -0.48 5.90
N ILE A 243 -6.20 -1.03 6.99
CA ILE A 243 -5.60 -2.37 6.96
C ILE A 243 -6.62 -3.41 6.50
N LEU A 244 -7.83 -3.42 7.07
CA LEU A 244 -8.89 -4.37 6.70
C LEU A 244 -9.37 -4.16 5.26
N LEU A 245 -9.51 -2.92 4.83
CA LEU A 245 -9.92 -2.58 3.46
C LEU A 245 -8.89 -3.03 2.41
N CYS A 246 -7.60 -2.87 2.73
CA CYS A 246 -6.49 -3.21 1.84
C CYS A 246 -5.95 -4.64 2.05
N PHE A 247 -6.45 -5.36 3.05
CA PHE A 247 -5.99 -6.70 3.39
C PHE A 247 -6.12 -7.62 2.18
N THR A 248 -5.04 -8.32 1.87
CA THR A 248 -4.95 -9.27 0.76
C THR A 248 -4.23 -10.52 1.27
N SER A 249 -4.74 -11.71 0.97
CA SER A 249 -4.10 -12.98 1.29
C SER A 249 -3.82 -13.78 0.02
N PHE A 250 -2.62 -14.33 -0.09
CA PHE A 250 -2.24 -15.26 -1.17
C PHE A 250 -2.40 -16.73 -0.78
N TYR A 251 -2.73 -17.01 0.49
CA TYR A 251 -3.21 -18.32 0.91
C TYR A 251 -4.73 -18.36 0.78
N TYR A 252 -5.21 -19.43 0.14
CA TYR A 252 -6.62 -19.78 -0.02
C TYR A 252 -7.16 -20.48 1.23
#